data_AF-A0A9X2ARF3-F1
#
_entry.id   AF-A0A9X2ARF3-F1
#
_cell.length_a   1.000
_cell.length_b   1.000
_cell.length_c   1.000
_cell.angle_alpha   90.00
_cell.angle_beta   90.00
_cell.angle_gamma   90.00
#
_symmetry.space_group_name_H-M   'P 1'
#
loop_
_entity.id
_entity.type
_entity.pdbx_description
1 polymer ?
#
loop_
_entity_poly.entity_id
_entity_poly.type
_entity_poly.pdbx_seq_one_letter_code
_entity_poly.pdbx_strand_id
1 'polypeptide(L)' 'MPVALDDIPVIRTPNPPVCSFLPPDARAALVRAANTPIDGDPMARVKAIEAVTARVKLLHSEFFQAPPLEE' A
#
# COMPACT_ATOMS: atom_id res chain seq x y z
N MET A 1 26.95 -16.22 23.77
CA MET A 1 27.50 -15.96 22.43
C MET A 1 26.31 -15.85 21.48
N PRO A 2 26.24 -14.81 20.63
CA PRO A 2 24.99 -14.17 20.20
C PRO A 2 24.19 -15.01 19.22
N VAL A 3 22.86 -14.91 19.33
CA VAL A 3 21.87 -15.54 18.46
C VAL A 3 21.99 -14.98 17.04
N ALA A 4 22.11 -15.86 16.04
CA ALA A 4 22.12 -15.49 14.64
C ALA A 4 20.74 -14.92 14.26
N LEU A 5 20.70 -13.62 14.02
CA LEU A 5 19.51 -12.85 13.62
C LEU A 5 19.28 -12.95 12.10
N ASP A 6 19.28 -14.18 11.56
CA ASP A 6 19.12 -14.43 10.12
C ASP A 6 17.74 -15.00 9.74
N ASP A 7 16.77 -14.93 10.65
CA ASP A 7 15.41 -15.38 10.38
C ASP A 7 14.41 -14.31 10.83
N ILE A 8 14.48 -13.14 10.20
CA ILE A 8 13.25 -12.34 10.06
C ILE A 8 12.51 -13.06 8.94
N PRO A 9 11.39 -13.77 9.20
CA PRO A 9 10.57 -14.22 8.11
C PRO A 9 10.17 -12.95 7.37
N VAL A 10 10.73 -12.74 6.18
CA VAL A 10 10.18 -11.80 5.21
C VAL A 10 8.75 -12.27 5.10
N ILE A 11 7.84 -11.55 5.76
CA ILE A 11 6.41 -11.78 5.64
C ILE A 11 6.13 -11.45 4.18
N ARG A 12 6.35 -12.44 3.31
CA ARG A 12 5.73 -12.54 2.00
C ARG A 12 4.28 -12.80 2.34
N THR A 13 3.58 -11.77 2.82
CA THR A 13 2.14 -11.77 2.80
C THR A 13 1.81 -12.19 1.37
N PRO A 14 1.08 -13.30 1.17
CA PRO A 14 0.55 -13.58 -0.15
C PRO A 14 -0.27 -12.33 -0.46
N ASN A 15 0.25 -11.49 -1.35
CA ASN A 15 -0.39 -10.23 -1.72
C ASN A 15 -1.81 -10.66 -2.11
N PRO A 16 -2.85 -10.38 -1.30
CA PRO A 16 -4.19 -10.68 -1.76
C PRO A 16 -4.32 -9.92 -3.10
N PRO A 17 -5.09 -10.41 -4.07
CA PRO A 17 -5.30 -9.67 -5.30
C PRO A 17 -6.15 -8.42 -5.01
N VAL A 18 -5.59 -7.45 -4.29
CA VAL A 18 -5.99 -6.03 -4.31
C VAL A 18 -6.02 -5.54 -5.76
N CYS A 19 -5.32 -6.26 -6.66
CA CYS A 19 -5.32 -6.11 -8.10
C CYS A 19 -6.71 -6.19 -8.77
N SER A 20 -7.71 -6.84 -8.18
CA SER A 20 -9.01 -7.01 -8.87
C SER A 20 -10.05 -5.94 -8.54
N PHE A 21 -9.91 -5.23 -7.42
CA PHE A 21 -10.91 -4.26 -6.96
C PHE A 21 -10.56 -2.83 -7.34
N LEU A 22 -9.28 -2.47 -7.37
CA LEU A 22 -8.89 -1.12 -7.78
C LEU A 22 -8.83 -1.01 -9.31
N PRO A 23 -9.31 0.10 -9.89
CA PRO A 23 -9.17 0.34 -11.32
C PRO A 23 -7.69 0.40 -11.74
N PRO A 24 -7.37 0.07 -13.00
CA PRO A 24 -5.98 -0.05 -13.47
C PRO A 24 -5.17 1.23 -13.27
N ASP A 25 -5.79 2.39 -13.41
CA ASP A 25 -5.13 3.68 -13.21
C ASP A 25 -4.70 3.89 -11.74
N ALA A 26 -5.60 3.61 -10.80
CA ALA A 26 -5.32 3.67 -9.36
C ALA A 26 -4.18 2.72 -8.97
N ARG A 27 -4.15 1.51 -9.54
CA ARG A 27 -3.05 0.56 -9.31
C ARG A 27 -1.73 1.09 -9.85
N ALA A 28 -1.71 1.61 -11.08
CA ALA A 28 -0.51 2.18 -11.66
C ALA A 28 0.02 3.38 -10.87
N ALA A 29 -0.87 4.18 -10.28
CA ALA A 29 -0.49 5.30 -9.41
C ALA A 29 0.13 4.79 -8.10
N LEU A 30 -0.46 3.80 -7.44
CA LEU A 30 0.07 3.23 -6.19
C LEU A 30 1.41 2.53 -6.38
N VAL A 31 1.58 1.80 -7.49
CA VAL A 31 2.86 1.18 -7.85
C VAL A 31 3.93 2.24 -8.08
N ARG A 32 3.60 3.35 -8.76
CA ARG A 32 4.54 4.47 -8.92
C ARG A 32 4.93 5.08 -7.57
N ALA A 33 3.97 5.32 -6.69
CA ALA A 33 4.23 5.83 -5.34
C ALA A 33 5.11 4.88 -4.51
N ALA A 34 4.91 3.56 -4.63
CA ALA A 34 5.73 2.57 -3.96
C ALA A 34 7.19 2.53 -4.46
N ASN A 35 7.43 2.95 -5.71
CA ASN A 35 8.77 3.06 -6.28
C ASN A 35 9.41 4.43 -6.05
N THR A 36 8.79 5.31 -5.25
CA THR A 36 9.36 6.61 -4.90
C THR A 36 10.73 6.42 -4.23
N PRO A 37 11.78 7.11 -4.70
CA PRO A 37 13.10 7.07 -4.09
C PRO A 37 13.08 7.73 -2.70
N ILE A 38 13.91 7.23 -1.79
CA ILE A 38 13.95 7.63 -0.38
C ILE A 38 15.18 8.53 -0.15
N ASP A 39 15.46 9.44 -1.09
CA ASP A 39 16.67 10.26 -1.07
C ASP A 39 16.62 11.27 0.09
N GLY A 40 17.15 10.86 1.25
CA GLY A 40 17.25 11.69 2.46
C GLY A 40 16.00 11.77 3.34
N ASP A 41 14.82 11.40 2.84
CA ASP A 41 13.59 11.29 3.65
C ASP A 41 13.11 9.83 3.74
N PRO A 42 13.33 9.12 4.86
CA PRO A 42 12.88 7.73 5.07
C PRO A 42 11.36 7.56 4.89
N MET A 43 10.59 8.64 5.05
CA MET A 43 9.13 8.65 4.92
C MET A 43 8.64 9.09 3.53
N ALA A 44 9.51 9.46 2.59
CA ALA A 44 9.10 9.96 1.27
C ALA A 44 8.18 8.98 0.54
N ARG A 45 8.55 7.69 0.56
CA ARG A 45 7.75 6.62 -0.06
C ARG A 45 6.40 6.44 0.65
N VAL A 46 6.38 6.48 1.98
CA VAL A 46 5.15 6.36 2.77
C VAL A 46 4.20 7.51 2.45
N LYS A 47 4.69 8.75 2.48
CA LYS A 47 3.93 9.96 2.12
C LYS A 47 3.39 9.89 0.69
N ALA A 48 4.19 9.40 -0.26
CA ALA A 48 3.76 9.23 -1.64
C ALA A 48 2.61 8.21 -1.75
N ILE A 49 2.73 7.07 -1.05
CA ILE A 49 1.67 6.05 -1.03
C ILE A 49 0.41 6.61 -0.39
N GLU A 50 0.51 7.33 0.73
CA GLU A 50 -0.63 7.94 1.42
C GLU A 50 -1.32 9.00 0.56
N ALA A 51 -0.55 9.88 -0.09
CA ALA A 51 -1.09 10.91 -0.98
C ALA A 51 -1.86 10.29 -2.16
N VAL A 52 -1.30 9.26 -2.78
CA VAL A 52 -1.98 8.54 -3.87
C VAL A 52 -3.19 7.78 -3.32
N THR A 53 -3.09 7.15 -2.16
CA THR A 53 -4.20 6.42 -1.54
C THR A 53 -5.37 7.35 -1.24
N ALA A 54 -5.11 8.54 -0.69
CA ALA A 54 -6.14 9.55 -0.44
C ALA A 54 -6.82 10.00 -1.75
N ARG A 55 -6.04 10.21 -2.80
CA ARG A 55 -6.58 10.57 -4.12
C ARG A 55 -7.42 9.44 -4.72
N VAL A 56 -6.96 8.20 -4.63
CA VAL A 56 -7.70 7.02 -5.11
C VAL A 56 -8.99 6.86 -4.31
N LYS A 57 -8.98 7.05 -2.98
CA LYS A 57 -10.19 7.04 -2.14
C LYS A 57 -11.22 8.09 -2.55
N LEU A 58 -10.78 9.29 -2.93
CA LEU A 58 -11.67 10.36 -3.39
C LEU A 58 -12.27 10.07 -4.77
N LEU A 59 -11.46 9.55 -5.69
CA LEU A 59 -11.88 9.27 -7.07
C LEU A 59 -12.70 7.99 -7.21
N HIS A 60 -12.48 7.03 -6.31
CA HIS A 60 -13.02 5.68 -6.37
C HIS A 60 -13.70 5.29 -5.07
N SER A 61 -14.50 6.21 -4.52
CA SER A 61 -15.17 6.02 -3.22
C SER A 61 -16.09 4.81 -3.21
N GLU A 62 -16.58 4.39 -4.37
CA GLU A 62 -17.36 3.16 -4.57
C GLU A 62 -16.62 1.88 -4.17
N PHE A 63 -15.28 1.89 -4.18
CA PHE A 63 -14.45 0.75 -3.78
C PHE A 63 -13.98 0.82 -2.31
N PHE A 64 -14.24 1.92 -1.61
CA PHE A 64 -13.81 2.14 -0.22
C PHE A 64 -14.98 2.27 0.76
N GLN A 65 -16.21 1.93 0.36
CA GLN A 65 -17.31 1.79 1.31
C GLN A 65 -16.94 0.73 2.34
N ALA A 66 -16.85 1.15 3.61
CA ALA A 66 -16.84 0.20 4.71
C ALA A 66 -18.11 -0.64 4.60
N PRO A 67 -18.03 -1.98 4.74
CA PRO A 67 -19.25 -2.77 4.88
C PRO A 67 -20.07 -2.15 6.01
N PRO A 68 -21.40 -1.99 5.85
CA PRO A 68 -22.23 -1.51 6.94
C PRO A 68 -21.94 -2.41 8.14
N LEU A 69 -21.57 -1.81 9.27
CA LEU A 69 -21.53 -2.50 10.55
C LEU A 69 -22.97 -2.93 10.79
N GLU A 70 -23.28 -4.20 10.52
CA GLU A 70 -24.54 -4.80 10.94
C GLU A 70 -24.50 -4.82 12.48
N GLU A 71 -25.37 -4.01 13.09
CA GLU A 71 -25.62 -3.92 14.54
C GLU A 71 -26.72 -4.91 14.97
#